data_AF-A0A1X6YDW4-F1
#
_entry.id   AF-A0A1X6YDW4-F1
#
_cell.length_a   1.000
_cell.length_b   1.000
_cell.length_c   1.000
_cell.angle_alpha   90.00
_cell.angle_beta   90.00
_cell.angle_gamma   90.00
#
_symmetry.space_group_name_H-M   'P 1'
#
loop_
_entity.id
_entity.type
_entity.pdbx_description
1 polymer ?
#
loop_
_entity_poly.entity_id
_entity_poly.type
_entity_poly.pdbx_seq_one_letter_code
_entity_poly.pdbx_strand_id
1 'polypeptide(L)'
;MIRLVHTNAVSETSIDATIARHGALRVLMAALGALLRPAAPHPPPEAGVDGLTPHLRRDIGLPPEAAHARLEALPPLMPPV
;
A
#
# COMPACT_ATOMS: atom_id res chain seq x y z
N MET A 1 24.63 3.72 3.69
CA MET A 1 24.79 2.58 2.75
C MET A 1 23.48 2.45 1.97
N ILE A 2 23.47 2.88 0.70
CA ILE A 2 22.27 2.84 -0.15
C ILE A 2 22.31 1.52 -0.93
N ARG A 3 21.32 0.65 -0.71
CA ARG A 3 21.22 -0.64 -1.41
C ARG A 3 20.52 -0.38 -2.75
N LEU A 4 21.27 -0.40 -3.85
CA LEU A 4 20.68 -0.44 -5.19
C LEU A 4 20.02 -1.81 -5.37
N VAL A 5 18.69 -1.84 -5.35
CA VAL A 5 17.90 -3.01 -5.77
C VAL A 5 18.14 -3.21 -7.26
N HIS A 6 19.04 -4.13 -7.61
CA HIS A 6 19.15 -4.62 -8.98
C HIS A 6 17.92 -5.48 -9.25
N THR A 7 16.94 -4.93 -9.97
CA THR A 7 15.79 -5.68 -10.49
C THR A 7 16.27 -6.54 -11.67
N ASN A 8 17.07 -7.56 -11.39
CA ASN A 8 17.46 -8.56 -12.37
C ASN A 8 16.43 -9.70 -12.38
N ALA A 9 15.15 -9.35 -12.38
CA ALA A 9 14.08 -10.29 -12.63
C ALA A 9 13.91 -10.36 -14.15
N VAL A 10 14.70 -11.21 -14.80
CA VAL A 10 14.35 -11.71 -16.13
C VAL A 10 13.13 -12.61 -15.92
N SER A 11 11.96 -11.97 -15.85
CA SER A 11 10.68 -12.64 -15.75
C SER A 11 10.37 -13.26 -17.13
N GLU A 12 9.87 -14.49 -17.17
CA GLU A 12 9.50 -15.21 -18.39
C GLU A 12 8.49 -14.43 -19.29
N THR A 13 7.92 -13.36 -18.77
CA THR A 13 7.19 -12.28 -19.45
C THR A 13 8.12 -11.21 -20.04
N SER A 14 9.09 -11.59 -20.86
CA SER A 14 9.96 -10.61 -21.53
C SER A 14 9.17 -9.73 -22.50
N ILE A 15 9.49 -8.44 -22.55
CA ILE A 15 8.87 -7.47 -23.47
C ILE A 15 9.05 -7.94 -24.91
N ASP A 16 10.21 -8.52 -25.25
CA ASP A 16 10.50 -9.07 -26.58
C ASP A 16 9.53 -10.19 -26.97
N ALA A 17 9.20 -11.09 -26.04
CA ALA A 17 8.22 -12.15 -26.29
C ALA A 17 6.81 -11.58 -26.52
N THR A 18 6.49 -10.48 -25.83
CA THR A 18 5.19 -9.80 -25.98
C THR A 18 5.10 -9.08 -27.32
N ILE A 19 6.19 -8.45 -27.77
CA ILE A 19 6.32 -7.80 -29.08
C ILE A 19 6.27 -8.85 -30.19
N ALA A 20 6.98 -9.97 -30.06
CA ALA A 20 6.97 -11.04 -31.05
C ALA A 20 5.56 -11.63 -31.24
N ARG A 21 4.78 -11.74 -30.16
CA ARG A 21 3.42 -12.29 -30.19
C ARG A 21 2.35 -11.31 -30.70
N HIS A 22 2.43 -10.03 -30.33
CA HIS A 22 1.36 -9.06 -30.59
C HIS A 22 1.73 -7.93 -31.57
N GLY A 23 3.00 -7.79 -31.90
CA GLY A 23 3.56 -6.72 -32.71
C GLY A 23 3.90 -5.47 -31.88
N ALA A 24 4.98 -4.78 -32.27
CA ALA A 24 5.51 -3.63 -31.54
C ALA A 24 4.50 -2.49 -31.39
N LEU A 25 3.73 -2.18 -32.44
CA LEU A 25 2.74 -1.09 -32.40
C LEU A 25 1.62 -1.34 -31.38
N ARG A 26 1.14 -2.58 -31.27
CA ARG A 26 0.09 -2.93 -30.30
C ARG A 26 0.61 -2.86 -28.87
N VAL A 27 1.83 -3.32 -28.64
CA VAL A 27 2.49 -3.22 -27.34
C VAL A 27 2.71 -1.75 -26.96
N LEU A 28 3.19 -0.92 -27.90
CA LEU A 28 3.37 0.52 -27.68
C LEU A 28 2.06 1.23 -27.32
N MET A 29 0.98 0.96 -28.06
CA MET A 29 -0.33 1.54 -27.76
C MET A 29 -0.88 1.08 -26.41
N ALA A 30 -0.68 -0.18 -26.05
CA ALA A 30 -1.08 -0.70 -24.74
C ALA A 30 -0.28 -0.05 -23.60
N ALA A 31 1.03 0.13 -23.79
CA ALA A 31 1.90 0.80 -22.83
C ALA A 31 1.51 2.29 -22.67
N LEU A 32 1.26 2.98 -23.77
CA LEU A 32 0.80 4.37 -23.76
C LEU A 32 -0.57 4.51 -23.08
N GLY A 33 -1.49 3.59 -23.38
CA GLY A 33 -2.80 3.52 -22.75
C GLY A 33 -2.68 3.29 -21.23
N ALA A 34 -1.80 2.40 -20.79
CA ALA A 34 -1.55 2.16 -19.37
C ALA A 34 -0.94 3.38 -18.68
N LEU A 35 0.00 4.07 -19.34
CA LEU A 35 0.65 5.27 -18.81
C LEU A 35 -0.32 6.44 -18.66
N LEU A 36 -1.21 6.64 -19.63
CA LEU A 36 -2.18 7.74 -19.63
C LEU A 36 -3.45 7.42 -18.87
N ARG A 37 -3.70 6.16 -18.52
CA ARG A 37 -4.90 5.77 -17.79
C ARG A 37 -4.82 6.34 -16.37
N PRO A 38 -5.81 7.13 -15.93
CA PRO A 38 -5.86 7.60 -14.55
C PRO A 38 -5.82 6.39 -13.62
N ALA A 39 -4.98 6.46 -12.59
CA ALA A 39 -4.93 5.43 -11.57
C ALA A 39 -6.35 5.24 -11.04
N ALA A 40 -6.89 4.03 -11.21
CA ALA A 40 -8.15 3.69 -10.57
C ALA A 40 -7.98 3.93 -9.07
N PRO A 41 -8.94 4.57 -8.39
CA PRO A 41 -8.88 4.69 -6.94
C PRO A 41 -8.74 3.27 -6.39
N HIS A 42 -7.58 3.01 -5.77
CA HIS A 42 -7.36 1.76 -5.08
C HIS A 42 -8.44 1.70 -3.99
N PRO A 43 -9.24 0.63 -3.91
CA PRO A 43 -10.13 0.48 -2.77
C PRO A 43 -9.26 0.64 -1.52
N PRO A 44 -9.70 1.44 -0.53
CA PRO A 44 -8.93 1.59 0.69
C PRO A 44 -8.64 0.18 1.23
N PRO A 45 -7.39 -0.11 1.63
CA PRO A 45 -7.09 -1.42 2.21
C PRO A 45 -8.09 -1.70 3.31
N GLU A 46 -8.65 -2.92 3.33
CA GLU A 46 -9.67 -3.32 4.32
C GLU A 46 -9.19 -3.13 5.77
N ALA A 47 -7.87 -3.10 5.94
CA ALA A 47 -7.19 -2.55 7.10
C ALA A 47 -7.29 -1.01 7.09
N GLY A 48 -8.34 -0.48 7.74
CA GLY A 48 -8.31 0.87 8.27
C GLY A 48 -7.14 1.07 9.26
N VAL A 49 -7.17 2.17 10.01
CA VAL A 49 -6.14 2.50 11.00
C VAL A 49 -5.85 1.36 12.01
N ASP A 50 -6.82 0.47 12.19
CA ASP A 50 -6.79 -0.67 13.10
C ASP A 50 -5.96 -1.85 12.60
N GLY A 51 -5.66 -1.95 11.30
CA GLY A 51 -4.79 -2.98 10.76
C GLY A 51 -3.29 -2.61 10.76
N LEU A 52 -2.92 -1.42 11.27
CA LEU A 52 -1.52 -1.02 11.37
C LEU A 52 -0.82 -1.74 12.51
N THR A 53 0.38 -2.26 12.21
CA THR A 53 1.27 -2.83 13.22
C THR A 53 1.65 -1.78 14.28
N PRO A 54 1.99 -2.21 15.51
CA PRO A 54 2.29 -1.27 16.61
C PRO A 54 3.41 -0.26 16.31
N HIS A 55 4.40 -0.66 15.51
CA HIS A 55 5.50 0.22 15.10
C HIS A 55 5.04 1.29 14.10
N LEU A 56 4.21 0.92 13.10
CA LEU A 56 3.68 1.89 12.15
C LEU A 56 2.74 2.90 12.82
N ARG A 57 1.92 2.47 13.79
CA ARG A 57 1.07 3.36 14.58
C ARG A 57 1.89 4.42 15.31
N ARG A 58 3.03 4.01 15.89
CA ARG A 58 3.97 4.92 16.57
C ARG A 58 4.57 5.95 15.61
N ASP A 59 4.93 5.53 14.40
CA ASP A 59 5.59 6.40 13.42
C ASP A 59 4.66 7.49 12.89
N ILE A 60 3.34 7.25 12.86
CA ILE A 60 2.32 8.23 12.45
C ILE A 60 1.63 8.92 13.64
N GLY A 61 2.12 8.72 14.86
CA GLY A 61 1.64 9.40 16.07
C GLY A 61 0.30 8.87 16.61
N LEU A 62 -0.14 7.69 16.18
CA LEU A 62 -1.33 7.05 16.71
C LEU A 62 -1.05 6.34 18.03
N PRO A 63 -2.01 6.36 18.97
CA PRO A 63 -1.89 5.59 20.20
C PRO A 63 -1.84 4.08 19.90
N PRO A 64 -1.09 3.29 20.68
CA PRO A 64 -1.11 1.84 20.54
C PRO A 64 -2.52 1.32 20.80
N GLU A 65 -2.92 0.26 20.11
CA GLU A 65 -4.29 -0.29 20.16
C GLU A 65 -4.76 -0.56 21.61
N ALA A 66 -3.86 -1.05 22.47
CA ALA A 66 -4.12 -1.31 23.89
C ALA A 66 -4.46 -0.06 24.72
N ALA A 67 -4.14 1.15 24.27
CA ALA A 67 -4.43 2.37 25.00
C ALA A 67 -5.92 2.74 24.96
N HIS A 68 -6.65 2.39 23.89
CA HIS A 68 -8.10 2.65 23.80
C HIS A 68 -8.89 1.70 24.70
N ALA A 69 -8.53 0.41 24.72
CA ALA A 69 -9.15 -0.56 25.63
C ALA A 69 -9.01 -0.17 27.11
N ARG A 70 -7.88 0.42 27.50
CA ARG A 70 -7.67 0.91 28.87
C ARG A 70 -8.50 2.17 29.17
N LEU A 71 -8.68 3.08 28.21
CA LEU A 71 -9.43 4.32 28.40
C LEU A 71 -10.93 4.03 28.54
N GLU A 72 -11.47 3.09 27.76
CA GLU A 72 -12.87 2.65 27.86
C GLU A 72 -13.16 1.87 29.15
N ALA A 73 -12.17 1.15 29.68
CA ALA A 73 -12.29 0.40 30.93
C ALA A 73 -12.19 1.26 32.20
N LEU A 74 -11.97 2.57 32.09
CA LEU A 74 -11.95 3.46 33.25
C LEU A 74 -13.39 3.83 33.66
N PRO A 75 -13.75 3.70 34.96
CA PRO A 75 -15.02 4.23 35.43
C PRO A 75 -15.08 5.74 35.17
N PRO A 76 -16.25 6.29 34.81
CA PRO A 76 -16.40 7.73 34.60
C PRO A 76 -15.94 8.44 35.88
N LEU A 77 -15.01 9.39 35.72
CA LEU A 77 -14.58 10.27 36.80
C LEU A 77 -15.77 11.16 37.18
N MET A 78 -16.60 10.69 38.10
CA MET A 78 -17.59 11.55 38.73
C MET A 78 -16.83 12.56 39.59
N PRO A 79 -17.04 13.87 39.40
CA PRO A 79 -16.49 14.86 40.32
C PRO A 79 -17.10 14.63 41.71
N PRO A 80 -16.33 14.80 42.80
CA PRO A 80 -16.86 14.67 44.14
C PRO A 80 -17.93 15.74 44.37
N VAL A 81 -19.12 15.33 44.83
CA VAL A 81 -20.18 16.20 45.35
C VAL A 81 -20.56 15.71 46.74
#